data_AF-A0A2D7SPK3-F1
#
_entry.id   AF-A0A2D7SPK3-F1
#
_cell.length_a   1.000
_cell.length_b   1.000
_cell.length_c   1.000
_cell.angle_alpha   90.00
_cell.angle_beta   90.00
_cell.angle_gamma   90.00
#
_symmetry.space_group_name_H-M   'P 1'
#
loop_
_entity.id
_entity.type
_entity.pdbx_description
1 polymer ?
#
loop_
_entity_poly.entity_id
_entity_poly.type
_entity_poly.pdbx_seq_one_letter_code
_entity_poly.pdbx_strand_id
1 'polypeptide(L)'
;MIYSISRKQAFDNFIPKNILGVYYFISSEENIIYIGKSKDVGKRIQQHIKNGRKRMIYEFKKIKILKLNTELEALLFESQEIKKFLPIFNRKLRKTKNTISIYENITKYGYKFFDLNHCSSSPILEFISKRKAINYIIKISKEFNLCYKINNIEKFKDACFNYHLKDCFGACINLEDVERYNKRFDYSLSKIFKIPNDCKIIFEDNPHKTFVKIKNNRVISFGVKNLSNHKINYPSLDELKIVKIFQKKFNSTTIKKNK
;
A
#
# COMPACT_ATOMS: atom_id res chain seq x y z
N MET A 1 -20.99 -9.71 -8.67
CA MET A 1 -21.42 -9.92 -10.08
C MET A 1 -20.22 -9.74 -11.00
N ILE A 2 -20.03 -10.65 -11.95
CA ILE A 2 -18.91 -10.63 -12.90
C ILE A 2 -19.48 -10.46 -14.31
N TYR A 3 -18.92 -9.54 -15.09
CA TYR A 3 -19.24 -9.38 -16.50
C TYR A 3 -18.05 -9.79 -17.34
N SER A 4 -18.33 -10.40 -18.49
CA SER A 4 -17.34 -10.77 -19.48
C SER A 4 -17.72 -10.14 -20.81
N ILE A 5 -16.84 -9.28 -21.32
CA ILE A 5 -17.07 -8.47 -22.52
C ILE A 5 -16.05 -8.89 -23.57
N SER A 6 -16.51 -9.26 -24.76
CA SER A 6 -15.63 -9.56 -25.88
C SER A 6 -14.98 -8.28 -26.42
N ARG A 7 -13.85 -8.41 -27.13
CA ARG A 7 -13.23 -7.27 -27.81
C ARG A 7 -14.24 -6.53 -28.70
N LYS A 8 -15.01 -7.24 -29.52
CA LYS A 8 -16.01 -6.63 -30.41
C LYS A 8 -17.03 -5.80 -29.62
N GLN A 9 -17.64 -6.38 -28.59
CA GLN A 9 -18.57 -5.66 -27.71
C GLN A 9 -17.93 -4.42 -27.07
N ALA A 10 -16.65 -4.48 -26.70
CA ALA A 10 -15.95 -3.36 -26.12
C ALA A 10 -15.75 -2.21 -27.12
N PHE A 11 -15.42 -2.50 -28.39
CA PHE A 11 -15.30 -1.49 -29.45
C PHE A 11 -16.65 -0.92 -29.88
N ASP A 12 -17.68 -1.76 -29.91
CA ASP A 12 -19.07 -1.38 -30.22
C ASP A 12 -19.75 -0.65 -29.03
N ASN A 13 -19.02 -0.42 -27.95
CA ASN A 13 -19.48 0.27 -26.75
C ASN A 13 -20.64 -0.42 -26.00
N PHE A 14 -20.77 -1.74 -26.16
CA PHE A 14 -21.65 -2.60 -25.37
C PHE A 14 -20.98 -3.00 -24.04
N ILE A 15 -20.67 -1.98 -23.22
CA ILE A 15 -20.08 -2.16 -21.88
C ILE A 15 -21.03 -1.60 -20.82
N PRO A 16 -21.36 -2.36 -19.77
CA PRO A 16 -22.16 -1.85 -18.66
C PRO A 16 -21.55 -0.58 -18.04
N LYS A 17 -22.38 0.47 -17.88
CA LYS A 17 -22.00 1.76 -17.30
C LYS A 17 -22.42 1.84 -15.82
N ASN A 18 -21.92 2.85 -15.11
CA ASN A 18 -22.23 3.09 -13.68
C ASN A 18 -21.92 1.89 -12.76
N ILE A 19 -20.94 1.06 -13.15
CA ILE A 19 -20.43 -0.01 -12.31
C ILE A 19 -19.15 0.46 -11.63
N LEU A 20 -19.20 0.51 -10.31
CA LEU A 20 -18.04 0.63 -9.46
C LEU A 20 -17.37 -0.75 -9.34
N GLY A 21 -16.07 -0.82 -9.56
CA GLY A 21 -15.36 -2.08 -9.45
C GLY A 21 -13.97 -2.11 -10.06
N VAL A 22 -13.49 -3.32 -10.26
CA VAL A 22 -12.21 -3.63 -10.91
C VAL A 22 -12.48 -4.25 -12.28
N TYR A 23 -11.68 -3.88 -13.27
CA TYR A 23 -11.74 -4.42 -14.62
C TYR A 23 -10.37 -4.95 -15.06
N TYR A 24 -10.39 -5.96 -15.92
CA TYR A 24 -9.25 -6.74 -16.35
C TYR A 24 -9.20 -6.77 -17.87
N PHE A 25 -8.09 -6.39 -18.48
CA PHE A 25 -7.82 -6.67 -19.88
C PHE A 25 -7.06 -7.99 -19.96
N ILE A 26 -7.53 -8.89 -20.81
CA ILE A 26 -7.04 -10.25 -20.95
C ILE A 26 -6.62 -10.47 -22.41
N SER A 27 -5.45 -11.04 -22.65
CA SER A 27 -4.93 -11.34 -23.99
C SER A 27 -5.59 -12.58 -24.62
N SER A 28 -5.20 -12.92 -25.84
CA SER A 28 -5.60 -14.17 -26.51
C SER A 28 -5.11 -15.43 -25.80
N GLU A 29 -4.01 -15.33 -25.05
CA GLU A 29 -3.43 -16.43 -24.29
C GLU A 29 -4.03 -16.55 -22.88
N GLU A 30 -5.17 -15.90 -22.63
CA GLU A 30 -5.84 -15.81 -21.32
C GLU A 30 -4.98 -15.17 -20.20
N ASN A 31 -3.91 -14.46 -20.57
CA ASN A 31 -3.07 -13.71 -19.63
C ASN A 31 -3.72 -12.38 -19.23
N ILE A 32 -3.74 -12.07 -17.93
CA ILE A 32 -4.17 -10.75 -17.45
C ILE A 32 -3.06 -9.74 -17.70
N ILE A 33 -3.26 -8.86 -18.67
CA ILE A 33 -2.25 -7.90 -19.13
C ILE A 33 -2.40 -6.51 -18.49
N TYR A 34 -3.60 -6.17 -18.03
CA TYR A 34 -3.87 -4.94 -17.28
C TYR A 34 -5.04 -5.10 -16.32
N ILE A 35 -4.95 -4.44 -15.17
CA ILE A 35 -5.97 -4.36 -14.13
C ILE A 35 -6.16 -2.90 -13.76
N GLY A 36 -7.40 -2.45 -13.62
CA GLY A 36 -7.69 -1.11 -13.13
C GLY A 36 -8.98 -1.05 -12.33
N LYS A 37 -9.14 -0.02 -11.51
CA LYS A 37 -10.41 0.30 -10.83
C LYS A 37 -11.07 1.56 -11.37
N SER A 38 -12.39 1.66 -11.22
CA SER A 38 -13.14 2.89 -11.51
C SER A 38 -14.46 2.94 -10.73
N LYS A 39 -14.99 4.16 -10.54
CA LYS A 39 -16.39 4.39 -10.13
C LYS A 39 -17.39 4.08 -11.25
N ASP A 40 -16.92 4.18 -12.49
CA ASP A 40 -17.63 3.75 -13.69
C ASP A 40 -16.60 3.04 -14.58
N VAL A 41 -16.54 1.72 -14.46
CA VAL A 41 -15.62 0.87 -15.24
C VAL A 41 -15.91 0.97 -16.74
N GLY A 42 -17.18 1.09 -17.14
CA GLY A 42 -17.57 1.22 -18.56
C GLY A 42 -16.97 2.46 -19.20
N LYS A 43 -17.17 3.63 -18.57
CA LYS A 43 -16.54 4.89 -19.04
C LYS A 43 -15.01 4.79 -19.07
N ARG A 44 -14.41 4.17 -18.06
CA ARG A 44 -12.95 4.05 -17.96
C ARG A 44 -12.38 3.12 -19.03
N ILE A 45 -13.04 2.00 -19.30
CA ILE A 45 -12.64 1.07 -20.38
C ILE A 45 -12.72 1.78 -21.73
N GLN A 46 -13.81 2.50 -22.01
CA GLN A 46 -13.94 3.29 -23.24
C GLN A 46 -12.82 4.33 -23.40
N GLN A 47 -12.44 4.99 -22.30
CA GLN A 47 -11.31 5.91 -22.31
C GLN A 47 -9.99 5.21 -22.67
N HIS A 48 -9.74 4.00 -22.15
CA HIS A 48 -8.56 3.21 -22.52
C HIS A 48 -8.58 2.81 -24.00
N ILE A 49 -9.74 2.41 -24.54
CA ILE A 49 -9.86 2.03 -25.96
C ILE A 49 -9.57 3.22 -26.87
N LYS A 50 -10.11 4.40 -26.56
CA LYS A 50 -9.93 5.62 -27.37
C LYS A 50 -8.52 6.20 -27.25
N ASN A 51 -8.01 6.35 -26.03
CA ASN A 51 -6.83 7.18 -25.74
C ASN A 51 -5.72 6.43 -24.97
N GLY A 52 -5.86 5.12 -24.77
CA GLY A 52 -4.93 4.32 -23.97
C GLY A 52 -3.68 3.88 -24.71
N ARG A 53 -2.97 2.93 -24.10
CA ARG A 53 -1.73 2.38 -24.65
C ARG A 53 -2.05 1.49 -25.87
N LYS A 54 -1.65 1.92 -27.06
CA LYS A 54 -1.90 1.19 -28.33
C LYS A 54 -1.54 -0.30 -28.26
N ARG A 55 -0.41 -0.67 -27.65
CA ARG A 55 0.01 -2.08 -27.46
C ARG A 55 -0.98 -2.90 -26.62
N MET A 56 -1.41 -2.37 -25.48
CA MET A 56 -2.43 -3.00 -24.64
C MET A 56 -3.76 -3.15 -25.39
N ILE A 57 -4.16 -2.11 -26.13
CA ILE A 57 -5.38 -2.11 -26.95
C ILE A 57 -5.27 -3.08 -28.12
N TYR A 58 -4.08 -3.35 -28.65
CA TYR A 58 -3.88 -4.36 -29.68
C TYR A 58 -3.97 -5.79 -29.12
N GLU A 59 -3.35 -6.04 -27.97
CA GLU A 59 -3.19 -7.39 -27.40
C GLU A 59 -4.45 -7.95 -26.73
N PHE A 60 -5.33 -7.12 -26.16
CA PHE A 60 -6.49 -7.66 -25.43
C PHE A 60 -7.52 -8.32 -26.35
N LYS A 61 -8.12 -9.43 -25.90
CA LYS A 61 -9.24 -10.11 -26.57
C LYS A 61 -10.51 -10.10 -25.75
N LYS A 62 -10.38 -9.96 -24.43
CA LYS A 62 -11.50 -10.05 -23.50
C LYS A 62 -11.30 -9.06 -22.36
N ILE A 63 -12.42 -8.55 -21.86
CA ILE A 63 -12.46 -7.73 -20.66
C ILE A 63 -13.33 -8.43 -19.62
N LYS A 64 -12.83 -8.58 -18.41
CA LYS A 64 -13.66 -8.98 -17.26
C LYS A 64 -13.90 -7.78 -16.37
N ILE A 65 -15.08 -7.70 -15.76
CA ILE A 65 -15.43 -6.68 -14.78
C ILE A 65 -15.93 -7.38 -13.52
N LEU A 66 -15.38 -7.03 -12.38
CA LEU A 66 -15.87 -7.41 -11.06
C LEU A 66 -16.49 -6.19 -10.40
N LYS A 67 -17.82 -6.22 -10.22
CA LYS A 67 -18.54 -5.20 -9.45
C LYS A 67 -18.16 -5.29 -7.97
N LEU A 68 -17.85 -4.16 -7.37
CA LEU A 68 -17.58 -3.99 -5.93
C LEU A 68 -18.53 -2.94 -5.34
N ASN A 69 -18.58 -2.86 -4.01
CA ASN A 69 -19.62 -2.11 -3.31
C ASN A 69 -19.19 -0.68 -2.99
N THR A 70 -17.90 -0.45 -2.67
CA THR A 70 -17.38 0.89 -2.33
C THR A 70 -16.04 1.22 -3.00
N GLU A 71 -15.72 2.50 -3.09
CA GLU A 71 -14.48 2.96 -3.73
C GLU A 71 -13.23 2.44 -3.00
N LEU A 72 -13.27 2.39 -1.66
CA LEU A 72 -12.18 1.86 -0.86
C LEU A 72 -12.01 0.36 -1.04
N GLU A 73 -13.11 -0.41 -1.10
CA GLU A 73 -13.05 -1.83 -1.42
C GLU A 73 -12.39 -2.06 -2.79
N ALA A 74 -12.79 -1.29 -3.80
CA ALA A 74 -12.22 -1.40 -5.15
C ALA A 74 -10.73 -1.04 -5.22
N LEU A 75 -10.30 -0.02 -4.48
CA LEU A 75 -8.89 0.36 -4.38
C LEU A 75 -8.03 -0.74 -3.75
N LEU A 76 -8.48 -1.31 -2.64
CA LEU A 76 -7.73 -2.36 -1.92
C LEU A 76 -7.72 -3.67 -2.72
N PHE A 77 -8.85 -4.01 -3.35
CA PHE A 77 -8.96 -5.20 -4.20
C PHE A 77 -8.07 -5.11 -5.44
N GLU A 78 -8.07 -3.98 -6.14
CA GLU A 78 -7.16 -3.72 -7.26
C GLU A 78 -5.69 -3.89 -6.85
N SER A 79 -5.30 -3.36 -5.67
CA SER A 79 -3.93 -3.48 -5.19
C SER A 79 -3.50 -4.95 -5.01
N GLN A 80 -4.37 -5.78 -4.43
CA GLN A 80 -4.11 -7.21 -4.29
C GLN A 80 -4.04 -7.93 -5.64
N GLU A 81 -4.93 -7.62 -6.56
CA GLU A 81 -4.96 -8.26 -7.88
C GLU A 81 -3.74 -7.87 -8.73
N ILE A 82 -3.27 -6.62 -8.67
CA ILE A 82 -2.03 -6.19 -9.34
C ILE A 82 -0.83 -6.95 -8.76
N LYS A 83 -0.76 -7.13 -7.44
CA LYS A 83 0.34 -7.88 -6.80
C LYS A 83 0.29 -9.37 -7.11
N LYS A 84 -0.92 -9.93 -7.22
CA LYS A 84 -1.15 -11.34 -7.57
C LYS A 84 -0.71 -11.65 -8.99
N PHE A 85 -1.12 -10.83 -9.96
CA PHE A 85 -0.97 -11.13 -11.39
C PHE A 85 0.19 -10.41 -12.06
N LEU A 86 0.76 -9.39 -11.42
CA LEU A 86 1.87 -8.56 -11.92
C LEU A 86 1.72 -8.16 -13.41
N PRO A 87 0.57 -7.60 -13.83
CA PRO A 87 0.25 -7.42 -15.24
C PRO A 87 1.26 -6.52 -15.95
N ILE A 88 1.65 -6.88 -17.18
CA ILE A 88 2.74 -6.20 -17.89
C ILE A 88 2.47 -4.71 -18.09
N PHE A 89 1.21 -4.30 -18.31
CA PHE A 89 0.85 -2.90 -18.51
C PHE A 89 0.54 -2.14 -17.21
N ASN A 90 0.44 -2.81 -16.06
CA ASN A 90 0.34 -2.13 -14.75
C ASN A 90 1.68 -1.59 -14.26
N ARG A 91 2.79 -2.03 -14.85
CA ARG A 91 4.11 -1.47 -14.57
C ARG A 91 4.07 0.04 -14.83
N LYS A 92 4.25 0.83 -13.76
CA LYS A 92 4.45 2.27 -13.90
C LYS A 92 5.68 2.47 -14.78
N LEU A 93 5.55 3.29 -15.82
CA LEU A 93 6.72 3.85 -16.48
C LEU A 93 7.55 4.49 -15.37
N ARG A 94 8.74 3.95 -15.09
CA ARG A 94 9.68 4.54 -14.15
C ARG A 94 10.10 5.86 -14.78
N LYS A 95 9.34 6.94 -14.54
CA LYS A 95 9.93 8.27 -14.63
C LYS A 95 11.09 8.21 -13.65
N THR A 96 12.30 8.40 -14.16
CA THR A 96 13.56 8.52 -13.43
C THR A 96 13.53 9.73 -12.51
N LYS A 97 12.58 9.76 -11.57
CA LYS A 97 12.68 10.63 -10.41
C LYS A 97 13.71 9.95 -9.53
N ASN A 98 14.94 10.48 -9.55
CA ASN A 98 16.05 10.11 -8.67
C ASN A 98 15.67 10.44 -7.21
N THR A 99 14.70 9.69 -6.69
CA THR A 99 14.15 9.82 -5.36
C THR A 99 14.81 8.78 -4.46
N ILE A 100 14.96 9.17 -3.20
CA ILE A 100 15.42 8.29 -2.13
C ILE A 100 14.20 7.84 -1.37
N SER A 101 14.12 6.53 -1.15
CA SER A 101 12.98 5.91 -0.50
C SER A 101 13.39 5.31 0.84
N ILE A 102 12.51 5.45 1.83
CA ILE A 102 12.64 4.81 3.15
C ILE A 102 11.84 3.51 3.15
N TYR A 103 12.40 2.44 3.70
CA TYR A 103 11.77 1.12 3.82
C TYR A 103 11.85 0.60 5.25
N GLU A 104 10.96 -0.33 5.58
CA GLU A 104 11.11 -1.20 6.75
C GLU A 104 11.99 -2.37 6.33
N ASN A 105 13.04 -2.62 7.10
CA ASN A 105 13.86 -3.82 6.97
C ASN A 105 14.16 -4.39 8.36
N ILE A 106 14.67 -5.62 8.42
CA ILE A 106 14.92 -6.32 9.67
C ILE A 106 16.38 -6.77 9.68
N THR A 107 17.09 -6.46 10.75
CA THR A 107 18.46 -6.93 10.97
C THR A 107 18.48 -8.45 11.17
N LYS A 108 19.65 -9.09 11.03
CA LYS A 108 19.80 -10.53 11.32
C LYS A 108 19.42 -10.94 12.76
N TYR A 109 19.35 -9.98 13.68
CA TYR A 109 18.96 -10.18 15.09
C TYR A 109 17.49 -9.85 15.37
N GLY A 110 16.69 -9.51 14.35
CA GLY A 110 15.25 -9.29 14.50
C GLY A 110 14.83 -7.84 14.77
N TYR A 111 15.76 -6.89 14.95
CA TYR A 111 15.41 -5.47 15.10
C TYR A 111 14.98 -4.87 13.76
N LYS A 112 13.84 -4.18 13.75
CA LYS A 112 13.34 -3.41 12.61
C LYS A 112 14.12 -2.10 12.45
N PHE A 113 14.31 -1.64 11.22
CA PHE A 113 14.99 -0.36 10.98
C PHE A 113 14.52 0.31 9.69
N PHE A 114 14.79 1.62 9.61
CA PHE A 114 14.56 2.40 8.40
C PHE A 114 15.74 2.26 7.44
N ASP A 115 15.52 1.57 6.33
CA ASP A 115 16.52 1.41 5.28
C ASP A 115 16.34 2.44 4.16
N LEU A 116 17.43 2.86 3.52
CA LEU A 116 17.45 3.85 2.45
C LEU A 116 17.89 3.22 1.15
N ASN A 117 16.98 3.11 0.18
CA ASN A 117 17.31 2.60 -1.15
C ASN A 117 16.76 3.51 -2.26
N HIS A 118 17.41 3.43 -3.43
CA HIS A 118 16.89 4.04 -4.64
C HIS A 118 15.73 3.20 -5.19
N CYS A 119 14.58 3.84 -5.41
CA CYS A 119 13.48 3.39 -6.27
C CYS A 119 13.20 1.86 -6.26
N SER A 120 12.43 1.40 -5.29
CA SER A 120 11.88 0.02 -5.26
C SER A 120 10.38 0.04 -4.95
N SER A 121 9.74 -1.12 -4.95
CA SER A 121 8.28 -1.24 -4.76
C SER A 121 7.87 -0.99 -3.30
N SER A 122 6.77 -0.26 -3.10
CA SER A 122 6.11 -0.05 -1.80
C SER A 122 6.96 0.62 -0.68
N PRO A 123 7.61 1.77 -0.92
CA PRO A 123 8.37 2.48 0.12
C PRO A 123 7.46 3.05 1.23
N ILE A 124 7.96 3.26 2.45
CA ILE A 124 7.23 3.97 3.51
C ILE A 124 7.01 5.44 3.10
N LEU A 125 8.10 6.10 2.68
CA LEU A 125 8.14 7.50 2.25
C LEU A 125 9.19 7.69 1.15
N GLU A 126 9.02 8.73 0.34
CA GLU A 126 9.95 9.12 -0.73
C GLU A 126 10.40 10.57 -0.52
N PHE A 127 11.67 10.83 -0.83
CA PHE A 127 12.33 12.13 -0.67
C PHE A 127 13.09 12.50 -1.94
N ILE A 128 13.22 13.81 -2.15
CA ILE A 128 13.97 14.37 -3.29
C ILE A 128 15.49 14.20 -3.11
N SER A 129 15.98 14.05 -1.87
CA SER A 129 17.40 13.86 -1.61
C SER A 129 17.67 12.99 -0.39
N LYS A 130 18.85 12.37 -0.37
CA LYS A 130 19.30 11.49 0.72
C LYS A 130 19.38 12.23 2.05
N ARG A 131 19.86 13.49 2.03
CA ARG A 131 19.92 14.36 3.22
C ARG A 131 18.56 14.55 3.87
N LYS A 132 17.50 14.83 3.08
CA LYS A 132 16.14 14.99 3.63
C LYS A 132 15.61 13.69 4.23
N ALA A 133 15.90 12.55 3.60
CA ALA A 133 15.51 11.25 4.12
C ALA A 133 16.23 10.93 5.45
N ILE A 134 17.54 11.14 5.53
CA ILE A 134 18.33 10.93 6.76
C ILE A 134 17.82 11.85 7.89
N ASN A 135 17.61 13.14 7.61
CA ASN A 135 17.08 14.06 8.62
C ASN A 135 15.70 13.62 9.15
N TYR A 136 14.87 13.03 8.29
CA TYR A 136 13.60 12.45 8.70
C TYR A 136 13.80 11.22 9.60
N ILE A 137 14.70 10.31 9.24
CA ILE A 137 15.04 9.13 10.06
C ILE A 137 15.59 9.56 11.43
N ILE A 138 16.46 10.57 11.47
CA ILE A 138 16.97 11.13 12.74
C ILE A 138 15.83 11.67 13.59
N LYS A 139 14.94 12.48 13.01
CA LYS A 139 13.80 13.05 13.74
C LYS A 139 12.90 11.98 14.34
N ILE A 140 12.49 10.99 13.53
CA ILE A 140 11.61 9.92 14.01
C ILE A 140 12.33 8.99 14.99
N SER A 141 13.63 8.73 14.79
CA SER A 141 14.42 7.91 15.72
C SER A 141 14.56 8.58 17.07
N LYS A 142 14.73 9.90 17.11
CA LYS A 142 14.75 10.67 18.35
C LYS A 142 13.40 10.64 19.07
N GLU A 143 12.30 10.86 18.34
CA GLU A 143 10.94 10.88 18.91
C GLU A 143 10.52 9.54 19.54
N PHE A 144 11.02 8.42 19.00
CA PHE A 144 10.64 7.07 19.44
C PHE A 144 11.78 6.30 20.13
N ASN A 145 12.86 6.98 20.53
CA ASN A 145 14.05 6.36 21.14
C ASN A 145 14.53 5.11 20.38
N LEU A 146 14.63 5.23 19.05
CA LEU A 146 15.17 4.19 18.19
C LEU A 146 16.69 4.31 18.11
N CYS A 147 17.37 3.19 18.02
CA CYS A 147 18.82 3.14 18.03
C CYS A 147 19.37 3.69 16.71
N TYR A 148 20.25 4.68 16.81
CA TYR A 148 20.84 5.34 15.63
C TYR A 148 21.74 4.41 14.82
N LYS A 149 22.47 3.51 15.50
CA LYS A 149 23.29 2.50 14.83
C LYS A 149 22.45 1.46 14.09
N ILE A 150 21.35 0.99 14.69
CA ILE A 150 20.39 0.08 14.03
C ILE A 150 19.73 0.76 12.81
N ASN A 151 19.37 2.05 12.94
CA ASN A 151 18.80 2.83 11.83
C ASN A 151 19.83 3.38 10.84
N ASN A 152 21.07 2.87 10.86
CA ASN A 152 22.16 3.27 9.96
C ASN A 152 22.44 4.79 9.91
N ILE A 153 22.09 5.52 10.96
CA ILE A 153 22.42 6.95 11.12
C ILE A 153 23.91 7.06 11.48
N GLU A 154 24.41 6.15 12.31
CA GLU A 154 25.78 6.12 12.83
C GLU A 154 26.47 4.80 12.49
N LYS A 155 27.79 4.85 12.31
CA LYS A 155 28.63 3.66 12.07
C LYS A 155 29.75 3.58 13.10
N PHE A 156 29.38 3.30 14.35
CA PHE A 156 30.34 3.06 15.44
C PHE A 156 30.66 1.56 15.55
N LYS A 157 31.87 1.23 16.03
CA LYS A 157 32.23 -0.16 16.36
C LYS A 157 31.47 -0.64 17.59
N ASP A 158 31.43 0.18 18.64
CA ASP A 158 30.82 -0.13 19.94
C ASP A 158 29.35 0.33 20.03
N ALA A 159 28.88 0.71 21.22
CA ALA A 159 27.53 1.24 21.40
C ALA A 159 27.30 2.56 20.64
N CYS A 160 26.04 2.87 20.32
CA CYS A 160 25.72 4.14 19.67
C CYS A 160 25.89 5.32 20.63
N PHE A 161 26.10 6.53 20.08
CA PHE A 161 26.33 7.73 20.89
C PHE A 161 25.17 7.98 21.88
N ASN A 162 23.93 7.82 21.43
CA ASN A 162 22.74 8.01 22.27
C ASN A 162 22.63 6.99 23.42
N TYR A 163 23.28 5.84 23.34
CA TYR A 163 23.31 4.90 24.47
C TYR A 163 24.14 5.47 25.62
N HIS A 164 25.30 6.06 25.32
CA HIS A 164 26.13 6.72 26.32
C HIS A 164 25.44 7.94 26.95
N LEU A 165 24.56 8.62 26.20
CA LEU A 165 23.70 9.69 26.69
C LEU A 165 22.45 9.21 27.44
N LYS A 166 22.24 7.89 27.60
CA LYS A 166 21.04 7.27 28.20
C LYS A 166 19.71 7.54 27.45
N ASP A 167 19.78 7.98 26.19
CA ASP A 167 18.64 8.25 25.30
C ASP A 167 18.29 7.05 24.38
N CYS A 168 19.04 5.95 24.50
CA CYS A 168 18.85 4.70 23.77
C CYS A 168 19.01 3.52 24.75
N PHE A 169 18.24 2.45 24.57
CA PHE A 169 18.25 1.29 25.48
C PHE A 169 19.23 0.17 25.07
N GLY A 170 20.07 0.40 24.05
CA GLY A 170 21.18 -0.50 23.73
C GLY A 170 20.85 -1.64 22.76
N ALA A 171 19.84 -1.50 21.89
CA ALA A 171 19.54 -2.50 20.86
C ALA A 171 20.75 -2.89 19.99
N CYS A 172 21.66 -1.96 19.68
CA CYS A 172 22.84 -2.25 18.87
C CYS A 172 23.91 -3.11 19.57
N ILE A 173 23.81 -3.30 20.88
CA ILE A 173 24.67 -4.15 21.70
C ILE A 173 23.86 -5.26 22.38
N ASN A 174 22.65 -5.55 21.89
CA ASN A 174 21.76 -6.60 22.36
C ASN A 174 21.36 -6.53 23.85
N LEU A 175 21.42 -5.34 24.46
CA LEU A 175 20.91 -5.14 25.82
C LEU A 175 19.39 -4.89 25.86
N GLU A 176 18.86 -4.38 24.77
CA GLU A 176 17.42 -4.16 24.64
C GLU A 176 16.73 -5.39 24.06
N ASP A 177 15.62 -5.80 24.64
CA ASP A 177 14.77 -6.83 24.05
C ASP A 177 14.22 -6.42 22.66
N VAL A 178 14.22 -7.37 21.72
CA VAL A 178 13.80 -7.17 20.34
C VAL A 178 12.32 -6.79 20.25
N GLU A 179 11.46 -7.40 21.06
CA GLU A 179 10.03 -7.11 21.04
C GLU A 179 9.74 -5.69 21.53
N ARG A 180 10.40 -5.26 22.62
CA ARG A 180 10.29 -3.89 23.15
C ARG A 180 10.76 -2.85 22.15
N TYR A 181 11.91 -3.09 21.51
CA TYR A 181 12.42 -2.20 20.48
C TYR A 181 11.46 -2.11 19.29
N ASN A 182 11.01 -3.27 18.78
CA ASN A 182 10.13 -3.35 17.62
C ASN A 182 8.76 -2.71 17.90
N LYS A 183 8.24 -2.76 19.12
CA LYS A 183 7.04 -2.02 19.52
C LYS A 183 7.19 -0.51 19.31
N ARG A 184 8.33 0.08 19.70
CA ARG A 184 8.59 1.52 19.44
C ARG A 184 8.73 1.82 17.96
N PHE A 185 9.40 0.95 17.21
CA PHE A 185 9.45 1.07 15.75
C PHE A 185 8.04 1.03 15.13
N ASP A 186 7.19 0.11 15.58
CA ASP A 186 5.82 -0.02 15.11
C ASP A 186 4.94 1.19 15.47
N TYR A 187 5.13 1.80 16.64
CA TYR A 187 4.48 3.07 16.97
C TYR A 187 4.95 4.22 16.07
N SER A 188 6.22 4.23 15.70
CA SER A 188 6.75 5.22 14.75
C SER A 188 6.07 5.09 13.37
N LEU A 189 5.84 3.86 12.90
CA LEU A 189 5.07 3.61 11.67
C LEU A 189 3.61 4.06 11.80
N SER A 190 2.94 3.74 12.91
CA SER A 190 1.57 4.21 13.17
C SER A 190 1.46 5.74 13.11
N LYS A 191 2.46 6.46 13.65
CA LYS A 191 2.57 7.92 13.55
C LYS A 191 2.75 8.39 12.10
N ILE A 192 3.66 7.76 11.35
CA ILE A 192 3.92 8.07 9.94
C ILE A 192 2.65 7.92 9.10
N PHE A 193 1.92 6.82 9.29
CA PHE A 193 0.69 6.56 8.55
C PHE A 193 -0.53 7.30 9.11
N LYS A 194 -0.43 7.85 10.32
CA LYS A 194 -1.54 8.44 11.09
C LYS A 194 -2.68 7.43 11.31
N ILE A 195 -2.32 6.17 11.47
CA ILE A 195 -3.25 5.06 11.67
C ILE A 195 -2.76 4.27 12.89
N PRO A 196 -3.60 4.08 13.93
CA PRO A 196 -3.22 3.24 15.06
C PRO A 196 -2.90 1.81 14.61
N ASN A 197 -1.93 1.18 15.25
CA ASN A 197 -1.71 -0.25 15.08
C ASN A 197 -2.88 -1.06 15.67
N ASP A 198 -3.03 -2.31 15.22
CA ASP A 198 -3.95 -3.31 15.76
C ASP A 198 -5.39 -2.79 15.90
N CYS A 199 -5.90 -2.17 14.84
CA CYS A 199 -7.20 -1.54 14.82
C CYS A 199 -8.11 -2.05 13.69
N LYS A 200 -9.39 -1.74 13.82
CA LYS A 200 -10.39 -1.86 12.78
C LYS A 200 -10.93 -0.46 12.49
N ILE A 201 -10.72 0.00 11.27
CA ILE A 201 -11.26 1.27 10.79
C ILE A 201 -12.56 0.99 10.04
N ILE A 202 -13.58 1.82 10.28
CA ILE A 202 -14.85 1.79 9.57
C ILE A 202 -15.02 3.13 8.86
N PHE A 203 -15.23 3.04 7.55
CA PHE A 203 -15.57 4.15 6.65
C PHE A 203 -17.05 4.06 6.31
N GLU A 204 -17.78 5.15 6.55
CA GLU A 204 -19.21 5.24 6.25
C GLU A 204 -19.42 5.89 4.89
N ASP A 205 -19.68 5.07 3.87
CA ASP A 205 -19.92 5.46 2.48
C ASP A 205 -21.39 5.12 2.15
N ASN A 206 -22.32 5.94 2.64
CA ASN A 206 -23.77 5.67 2.65
C ASN A 206 -24.27 5.08 1.32
N PRO A 207 -24.97 3.93 1.33
CA PRO A 207 -25.47 3.17 2.50
C PRO A 207 -24.46 2.14 3.08
N HIS A 208 -23.28 2.02 2.48
CA HIS A 208 -22.33 0.95 2.78
C HIS A 208 -21.31 1.36 3.86
N LYS A 209 -20.92 0.38 4.67
CA LYS A 209 -19.84 0.56 5.67
C LYS A 209 -18.66 -0.32 5.31
N THR A 210 -17.57 0.29 4.85
CA THR A 210 -16.35 -0.42 4.50
C THR A 210 -15.49 -0.57 5.76
N PHE A 211 -15.06 -1.78 6.08
CA PHE A 211 -14.12 -2.03 7.16
C PHE A 211 -12.74 -2.35 6.62
N VAL A 212 -11.71 -1.97 7.37
CA VAL A 212 -10.32 -2.36 7.16
C VAL A 212 -9.74 -2.79 8.49
N LYS A 213 -9.22 -4.02 8.58
CA LYS A 213 -8.52 -4.52 9.77
C LYS A 213 -7.02 -4.41 9.55
N ILE A 214 -6.34 -3.84 10.54
CA ILE A 214 -4.90 -3.62 10.57
C ILE A 214 -4.33 -4.38 11.76
N LYS A 215 -3.22 -5.09 11.54
CA LYS A 215 -2.44 -5.76 12.58
C LYS A 215 -0.96 -5.60 12.24
N ASN A 216 -0.12 -5.29 13.22
CA ASN A 216 1.32 -5.07 13.03
C ASN A 216 1.65 -4.11 11.86
N ASN A 217 0.96 -2.97 11.77
CA ASN A 217 1.09 -1.98 10.70
C ASN A 217 0.94 -2.58 9.28
N ARG A 218 0.11 -3.61 9.14
CA ARG A 218 -0.29 -4.17 7.84
C ARG A 218 -1.81 -4.33 7.79
N VAL A 219 -2.41 -4.04 6.65
CA VAL A 219 -3.80 -4.42 6.42
C VAL A 219 -3.84 -5.94 6.28
N ILE A 220 -4.71 -6.60 7.04
CA ILE A 220 -4.87 -8.06 7.02
C ILE A 220 -6.16 -8.51 6.33
N SER A 221 -7.18 -7.65 6.34
CA SER A 221 -8.45 -7.89 5.67
C SER A 221 -9.24 -6.60 5.48
N PHE A 222 -10.13 -6.58 4.50
CA PHE A 222 -11.02 -5.47 4.24
C PHE A 222 -12.32 -5.98 3.61
N GLY A 223 -13.35 -5.15 3.57
CA GLY A 223 -14.61 -5.52 2.92
C GLY A 223 -15.73 -4.58 3.30
N VAL A 224 -16.94 -4.91 2.86
CA VAL A 224 -18.13 -4.12 3.16
C VAL A 224 -19.03 -4.92 4.07
N LYS A 225 -19.46 -4.30 5.17
CA LYS A 225 -20.25 -4.94 6.22
C LYS A 225 -21.47 -5.64 5.59
N ASN A 226 -21.64 -6.92 5.91
CA ASN A 226 -22.71 -7.81 5.43
C ASN A 226 -22.70 -8.10 3.92
N LEU A 227 -21.71 -7.63 3.16
CA LEU A 227 -21.67 -7.80 1.69
C LEU A 227 -20.41 -8.52 1.22
N SER A 228 -19.25 -8.27 1.85
CA SER A 228 -17.99 -8.85 1.42
C SER A 228 -16.94 -8.91 2.53
N ASN A 229 -15.99 -9.82 2.38
CA ASN A 229 -14.83 -9.94 3.25
C ASN A 229 -13.66 -10.54 2.46
N HIS A 230 -12.60 -9.74 2.29
CA HIS A 230 -11.39 -10.08 1.54
C HIS A 230 -10.20 -10.18 2.49
N LYS A 231 -9.46 -11.29 2.40
CA LYS A 231 -8.16 -11.44 3.08
C LYS A 231 -7.05 -10.82 2.22
N ILE A 232 -6.04 -10.26 2.88
CA ILE A 232 -4.82 -9.81 2.21
C ILE A 232 -3.89 -11.00 2.07
N ASN A 233 -3.65 -11.42 0.82
CA ASN A 233 -2.74 -12.53 0.51
C ASN A 233 -1.36 -12.02 0.09
N TYR A 234 -1.27 -10.77 -0.39
CA TYR A 234 -0.05 -10.13 -0.85
C TYR A 234 0.20 -8.84 -0.04
N PRO A 235 0.61 -8.95 1.24
CA PRO A 235 0.73 -7.80 2.13
C PRO A 235 1.85 -6.84 1.70
N SER A 236 1.54 -5.55 1.58
CA SER A 236 2.56 -4.49 1.51
C SER A 236 2.11 -3.27 2.31
N LEU A 237 2.90 -2.20 2.28
CA LEU A 237 2.51 -0.93 2.87
C LEU A 237 1.58 -0.11 1.97
N ASP A 238 1.36 -0.54 0.74
CA ASP A 238 0.52 0.18 -0.22
C ASP A 238 -0.94 0.23 0.23
N GLU A 239 -1.47 -0.82 0.86
CA GLU A 239 -2.81 -0.80 1.44
C GLU A 239 -2.94 0.26 2.54
N LEU A 240 -1.93 0.40 3.41
CA LEU A 240 -1.94 1.46 4.43
C LEU A 240 -1.89 2.85 3.80
N LYS A 241 -1.14 3.05 2.71
CA LYS A 241 -1.16 4.31 1.97
C LYS A 241 -2.52 4.58 1.37
N ILE A 242 -3.17 3.57 0.78
CA ILE A 242 -4.53 3.68 0.25
C ILE A 242 -5.47 4.13 1.37
N VAL A 243 -5.45 3.46 2.53
CA VAL A 243 -6.28 3.80 3.69
C VAL A 243 -6.01 5.24 4.16
N LYS A 244 -4.73 5.63 4.30
CA LYS A 244 -4.33 6.98 4.71
C LYS A 244 -4.80 8.06 3.74
N ILE A 245 -4.66 7.83 2.43
CA ILE A 245 -5.12 8.76 1.40
C ILE A 245 -6.65 8.86 1.43
N PHE A 246 -7.33 7.73 1.58
CA PHE A 246 -8.79 7.67 1.61
C PHE A 246 -9.37 8.34 2.86
N GLN A 247 -8.74 8.20 4.03
CA GLN A 247 -9.11 8.90 5.26
C GLN A 247 -9.15 10.42 5.08
N LYS A 248 -8.19 11.01 4.35
CA LYS A 248 -8.20 12.45 4.08
C LYS A 248 -9.41 12.93 3.29
N LYS A 249 -10.09 12.03 2.57
CA LYS A 249 -11.26 12.33 1.74
C LYS A 249 -12.58 12.19 2.54
N PHE A 250 -12.58 11.53 3.69
CA PHE A 250 -13.79 11.22 4.46
C PHE A 250 -13.81 11.97 5.79
N ASN A 251 -14.84 12.80 5.99
CA ASN A 251 -15.02 13.57 7.22
C ASN A 251 -15.48 12.70 8.42
N SER A 252 -16.12 11.54 8.16
CA SER A 252 -16.58 10.60 9.20
C SER A 252 -15.82 9.27 9.11
N THR A 253 -14.83 9.08 9.98
CA THR A 253 -14.13 7.80 10.14
C THR A 253 -14.20 7.35 11.59
N THR A 254 -14.69 6.14 11.85
CA THR A 254 -14.68 5.56 13.20
C THR A 254 -13.54 4.56 13.32
N ILE A 255 -12.65 4.76 14.29
CA ILE A 255 -11.53 3.85 14.58
C ILE A 255 -11.87 3.06 15.85
N LYS A 256 -11.92 1.73 15.75
CA LYS A 256 -12.06 0.83 16.89
C LYS A 256 -10.74 0.09 17.09
N LYS A 257 -10.14 0.14 18.29
CA LYS A 257 -8.99 -0.71 18.61
C LYS A 257 -9.47 -2.16 18.75
N ASN A 258 -8.69 -3.12 18.25
CA ASN A 258 -8.96 -4.52 18.55
C ASN A 258 -8.63 -4.72 20.05
N LYS A 259 -9.63 -5.06 20.85
CA LYS A 259 -9.42 -5.61 22.19
C LYS A 259 -8.87 -7.02 22.07
#